data_AF-A0A4V1AGL6-F1
#
_entry.id   AF-A0A4V1AGL6-F1
#
_cell.length_a   1.000
_cell.length_b   1.000
_cell.length_c   1.000
_cell.angle_alpha   90.00
_cell.angle_beta   90.00
_cell.angle_gamma   90.00
#
_symmetry.space_group_name_H-M   'P 1'
#
loop_
_entity.id
_entity.type
_entity.pdbx_description
1 polymer ?
#
loop_
_entity_poly.entity_id
_entity_poly.type
_entity_poly.pdbx_seq_one_letter_code
_entity_poly.pdbx_strand_id
1 'polypeptide(L)'
;MEVYNEIEEEVTELQLNDSAKGFLKEAAKWAYFLSILGYIMIGFFVVFALFAGAIFSSVGQMMPLGQMGMFGSSFGIIVTFFYLLIAALYFFPIYYLNKFSSNLKLALKNKDSAALAGSFEYLKSHYKFIGIMAIVTLSFYALFIIGAIVVAVAAAFSH
;
A
#
# COMPACT_ATOMS: atom_id res chain seq x y z
N MET A 1 14.23 47.94 -34.07
CA MET A 1 14.20 46.46 -34.10
C MET A 1 15.01 45.82 -32.97
N GLU A 2 15.89 46.56 -32.28
CA GLU A 2 16.68 46.05 -31.14
C GLU A 2 15.96 46.10 -29.78
N VAL A 3 14.74 46.67 -29.70
CA VAL A 3 13.97 46.82 -28.44
C VAL A 3 12.98 45.66 -28.21
N TYR A 4 12.85 44.74 -29.17
CA TYR A 4 11.90 43.61 -29.09
C TYR A 4 12.53 42.26 -28.73
N ASN A 5 13.84 42.21 -28.44
CA ASN A 5 14.59 40.95 -28.26
C ASN A 5 14.99 40.61 -26.82
N GLU A 6 14.59 41.37 -25.80
CA GLU A 6 15.06 41.15 -24.41
C GLU A 6 13.93 40.83 -23.41
N ILE A 7 12.94 40.04 -23.84
CA ILE A 7 12.12 39.29 -22.88
C ILE A 7 12.02 37.83 -23.37
N GLU A 8 13.17 37.20 -23.62
CA GLU A 8 13.23 35.78 -23.31
C GLU A 8 13.04 35.72 -21.79
N GLU A 9 11.86 35.28 -21.34
CA GLU A 9 11.71 34.82 -19.96
C GLU A 9 12.86 33.85 -19.71
N GLU A 10 13.85 34.26 -18.94
CA GLU A 10 14.92 33.40 -18.48
C GLU A 10 14.23 32.33 -17.63
N VAL A 11 13.87 31.20 -18.27
CA VAL A 11 13.25 30.06 -17.61
C VAL A 11 14.29 29.53 -16.65
N THR A 12 14.31 30.11 -15.46
CA THR A 12 15.26 29.77 -14.41
C THR A 12 14.84 28.38 -13.95
N GLU A 13 15.53 27.35 -14.45
CA GLU A 13 15.27 25.98 -14.04
C GLU A 13 15.45 25.88 -12.52
N LEU A 14 14.43 25.36 -11.84
CA LEU A 14 14.47 25.19 -10.40
C LEU A 14 15.57 24.17 -10.03
N GLN A 15 16.66 24.68 -9.46
CA GLN A 15 17.79 23.84 -9.03
C GLN A 15 17.61 23.37 -7.58
N LEU A 16 17.90 22.09 -7.33
CA LEU A 16 17.95 21.57 -5.98
C LEU A 16 19.20 22.09 -5.24
N ASN A 17 18.98 22.83 -4.17
CA ASN A 17 20.04 23.19 -3.23
C ASN A 17 20.51 21.96 -2.42
N ASP A 18 21.63 22.11 -1.70
CA ASP A 18 22.25 20.99 -0.99
C ASP A 18 21.40 20.46 0.17
N SER A 19 20.65 21.33 0.84
CA SER A 19 19.70 20.94 1.88
C SER A 19 18.59 20.04 1.32
N ALA A 20 17.99 20.41 0.20
CA ALA A 20 16.96 19.63 -0.47
C ALA A 20 17.49 18.26 -0.91
N LYS A 21 18.69 18.21 -1.49
CA LYS A 21 19.35 16.93 -1.83
C LYS A 21 19.58 16.08 -0.58
N GLY A 22 19.97 16.68 0.54
CA GLY A 22 20.13 16.02 1.83
C GLY A 22 18.83 15.37 2.31
N PHE A 23 17.73 16.12 2.31
CA PHE A 23 16.41 15.60 2.71
C PHE A 23 15.93 14.47 1.81
N LEU A 24 16.11 14.61 0.48
CA LEU A 24 15.73 13.57 -0.46
C LEU A 24 16.55 12.29 -0.27
N LYS A 25 17.84 12.39 0.05
CA LYS A 25 18.67 11.21 0.38
C LYS A 25 18.14 10.49 1.62
N GLU A 26 17.78 11.23 2.67
CA GLU A 26 17.26 10.63 3.89
C GLU A 26 15.87 10.02 3.67
N ALA A 27 14.98 10.72 2.95
CA ALA A 27 13.68 10.19 2.55
C ALA A 27 13.83 8.90 1.72
N ALA A 28 14.76 8.86 0.76
CA ALA A 28 15.05 7.66 -0.01
C ALA A 28 15.56 6.52 0.89
N LYS A 29 16.40 6.81 1.89
CA LYS A 29 16.89 5.80 2.83
C LYS A 29 15.74 5.18 3.65
N TRP A 30 14.84 6.00 4.20
CA TRP A 30 13.66 5.50 4.94
C TRP A 30 12.68 4.75 4.04
N ALA A 31 12.40 5.27 2.84
CA ALA A 31 11.57 4.58 1.86
C ALA A 31 12.13 3.19 1.52
N TYR A 32 13.46 3.07 1.37
CA TYR A 32 14.11 1.77 1.14
C TYR A 32 13.87 0.80 2.30
N PHE A 33 14.13 1.27 3.52
CA PHE A 33 13.97 0.47 4.73
C PHE A 33 12.53 -0.02 4.90
N LEU A 34 11.56 0.89 4.76
CA LEU A 34 10.14 0.56 4.82
C LEU A 34 9.72 -0.41 3.71
N SER A 35 10.34 -0.31 2.53
CA SER A 35 10.06 -1.25 1.44
C SER A 35 10.54 -2.67 1.76
N ILE A 36 11.73 -2.81 2.35
CA ILE A 36 12.23 -4.11 2.80
C ILE A 36 11.30 -4.71 3.86
N LEU A 37 10.92 -3.91 4.87
CA LEU A 37 9.99 -4.36 5.89
C LEU A 37 8.64 -4.77 5.28
N GLY A 38 8.13 -3.98 4.34
CA GLY A 38 6.90 -4.29 3.62
C GLY A 38 6.96 -5.62 2.87
N TYR A 39 8.06 -5.90 2.17
CA TYR A 39 8.25 -7.19 1.50
C TYR A 39 8.32 -8.36 2.48
N ILE A 40 8.97 -8.18 3.64
CA ILE A 40 8.99 -9.19 4.70
C ILE A 40 7.56 -9.47 5.20
N MET A 41 6.77 -8.43 5.45
CA MET A 41 5.37 -8.56 5.88
C MET A 41 4.50 -9.27 4.84
N ILE A 42 4.68 -8.96 3.55
CA ILE A 42 4.03 -9.68 2.45
C ILE A 42 4.43 -11.16 2.46
N GLY A 43 5.72 -11.45 2.66
CA GLY A 43 6.23 -12.82 2.81
C GLY A 43 5.54 -13.56 3.96
N PHE A 44 5.37 -12.92 5.11
CA PHE A 44 4.61 -13.50 6.22
C PHE A 44 3.16 -13.78 5.84
N PHE A 45 2.45 -12.88 5.16
CA PHE A 45 1.08 -13.16 4.70
C PHE A 45 0.99 -14.40 3.81
N VAL A 46 1.95 -14.58 2.90
CA VAL A 46 2.00 -15.78 2.05
C VAL A 46 2.25 -17.03 2.89
N VAL A 47 3.19 -16.99 3.84
CA VAL A 47 3.45 -18.11 4.76
C VAL A 47 2.19 -18.44 5.56
N PHE A 48 1.52 -17.46 6.16
CA PHE A 48 0.27 -17.67 6.87
C PHE A 48 -0.81 -18.30 5.99
N ALA A 49 -0.96 -17.84 4.75
CA ALA A 49 -1.92 -18.41 3.81
C ALA A 49 -1.64 -19.89 3.54
N LEU A 50 -0.37 -20.26 3.34
CA LEU A 50 0.02 -21.67 3.09
C LEU A 50 -0.33 -22.59 4.26
N PHE A 51 -0.23 -22.10 5.50
CA PHE A 51 -0.53 -22.89 6.70
C PHE A 51 -1.96 -22.72 7.22
N ALA A 52 -2.77 -21.82 6.66
CA ALA A 52 -4.10 -21.48 7.18
C ALA A 52 -5.01 -22.72 7.26
N GLY A 53 -5.02 -23.58 6.24
CA GLY A 53 -5.82 -24.81 6.25
C GLY A 53 -5.51 -25.73 7.44
N ALA A 54 -4.22 -25.97 7.70
CA ALA A 54 -3.77 -26.83 8.81
C ALA A 54 -4.07 -26.17 10.18
N ILE A 55 -3.79 -24.87 10.30
CA ILE A 55 -4.05 -24.10 11.52
C ILE A 55 -5.54 -24.14 11.86
N PHE A 56 -6.41 -23.74 10.93
CA PHE A 56 -7.85 -23.69 11.20
C PHE A 56 -8.47 -25.08 11.36
N SER A 57 -7.98 -26.11 10.66
CA SER A 57 -8.41 -27.49 10.92
C SER A 57 -8.11 -27.93 12.37
N SER A 58 -6.93 -27.59 12.90
CA SER A 58 -6.56 -27.93 14.28
C SER A 58 -7.41 -27.16 15.30
N VAL A 59 -7.65 -25.87 15.05
CA VAL A 59 -8.53 -25.03 15.88
C VAL A 59 -9.95 -25.57 15.89
N GLY A 60 -10.50 -25.94 14.73
CA GLY A 60 -11.85 -26.51 14.63
C GLY A 60 -12.03 -27.77 15.48
N GLN A 61 -11.02 -28.62 15.60
CA GLN A 61 -11.05 -29.83 16.44
C GLN A 61 -11.09 -29.55 17.95
N MET A 62 -10.62 -28.37 18.37
CA MET A 62 -10.64 -27.96 19.78
C MET A 62 -11.94 -27.24 20.17
N MET A 63 -12.78 -26.90 19.19
CA MET A 63 -14.02 -26.15 19.41
C MET A 63 -15.20 -27.09 19.70
N PRO A 64 -16.20 -26.66 20.51
CA PRO A 64 -17.43 -27.43 20.72
C PRO A 64 -18.13 -27.76 19.39
N LEU A 65 -18.79 -28.91 19.34
CA LEU A 65 -19.39 -29.49 18.11
C LEU A 65 -20.31 -28.51 17.33
N GLY A 66 -20.98 -27.59 18.04
CA GLY A 66 -21.85 -26.57 17.43
C GLY A 66 -21.13 -25.40 16.74
N GLN A 67 -19.82 -25.23 16.95
CA GLN A 67 -19.00 -24.16 16.35
C GLN A 67 -17.96 -24.70 15.35
N MET A 68 -17.80 -26.02 15.28
CA MET A 68 -16.84 -26.70 14.42
C MET A 68 -17.07 -26.43 12.92
N GLY A 69 -18.32 -26.19 12.51
CA GLY A 69 -18.67 -25.85 11.12
C GLY A 69 -18.17 -24.48 10.66
N MET A 70 -17.96 -23.51 11.57
CA MET A 70 -17.49 -22.16 11.21
C MET A 70 -15.98 -22.09 10.97
N PHE A 71 -15.20 -22.92 11.67
CA PHE A 71 -13.73 -22.88 11.65
C PHE A 71 -13.10 -24.15 11.04
N GLY A 72 -13.86 -24.90 10.24
CA GLY A 72 -13.38 -26.09 9.55
C GLY A 72 -12.43 -25.80 8.38
N SER A 73 -12.02 -26.85 7.67
CA SER A 73 -11.11 -26.77 6.51
C SER A 73 -11.57 -25.79 5.43
N SER A 74 -12.88 -25.67 5.18
CA SER A 74 -13.47 -24.69 4.24
C SER A 74 -13.17 -23.24 4.63
N PHE A 75 -13.13 -22.93 5.92
CA PHE A 75 -12.76 -21.60 6.41
C PHE A 75 -11.28 -21.30 6.14
N GLY A 76 -10.40 -22.29 6.34
CA GLY A 76 -8.99 -22.19 6.00
C GLY A 76 -8.74 -21.86 4.53
N ILE A 77 -9.54 -22.41 3.60
CA ILE A 77 -9.46 -22.07 2.16
C ILE A 77 -9.83 -20.60 1.91
N ILE A 78 -10.90 -20.13 2.53
CA ILE A 78 -11.34 -18.73 2.42
C ILE A 78 -10.25 -17.79 2.95
N VAL A 79 -9.71 -18.07 4.14
CA VAL A 79 -8.62 -17.28 4.73
C VAL A 79 -7.38 -17.28 3.82
N THR A 80 -7.01 -18.43 3.27
CA THR A 80 -5.89 -18.55 2.32
C THR A 80 -6.07 -17.60 1.14
N PHE A 81 -7.24 -17.65 0.50
CA PHE A 81 -7.56 -16.80 -0.64
C PHE A 81 -7.46 -15.31 -0.29
N PHE A 82 -8.06 -14.89 0.83
CA PHE A 82 -8.02 -13.49 1.26
C PHE A 82 -6.61 -13.02 1.62
N TYR A 83 -5.81 -13.82 2.34
CA TYR A 83 -4.44 -13.45 2.70
C TYR A 83 -3.54 -13.33 1.47
N LEU A 84 -3.69 -14.21 0.47
CA LEU A 84 -2.96 -14.09 -0.80
C LEU A 84 -3.39 -12.86 -1.59
N LEU A 85 -4.69 -12.55 -1.60
CA LEU A 85 -5.21 -11.34 -2.24
C LEU A 85 -4.63 -10.07 -1.57
N ILE A 86 -4.61 -10.03 -0.24
CA ILE A 86 -3.98 -8.95 0.53
C ILE A 86 -2.49 -8.85 0.20
N ALA A 87 -1.76 -9.97 0.22
CA ALA A 87 -0.34 -9.99 -0.12
C ALA A 87 -0.07 -9.42 -1.53
N ALA A 88 -0.86 -9.83 -2.52
CA ALA A 88 -0.76 -9.32 -3.89
C ALA A 88 -1.09 -7.82 -3.98
N LEU A 89 -2.12 -7.38 -3.25
CA LEU A 89 -2.51 -5.97 -3.24
C LEU A 89 -1.43 -5.09 -2.61
N TYR A 90 -0.91 -5.47 -1.45
CA TYR A 90 0.12 -4.71 -0.72
C TYR A 90 1.48 -4.74 -1.41
N PHE A 91 1.72 -5.71 -2.32
CA PHE A 91 2.95 -5.75 -3.11
C PHE A 91 3.17 -4.49 -3.95
N PHE A 92 2.13 -3.98 -4.61
CA PHE A 92 2.24 -2.82 -5.51
C PHE A 92 2.75 -1.53 -4.82
N PRO A 93 2.17 -1.05 -3.70
CA PRO A 93 2.64 0.16 -3.06
C PRO A 93 4.06 0.00 -2.50
N ILE A 94 4.41 -1.17 -1.98
CA ILE A 94 5.76 -1.48 -1.50
C ILE A 94 6.77 -1.48 -2.65
N TYR A 95 6.38 -2.02 -3.81
CA TYR A 95 7.18 -1.97 -5.02
C TYR A 95 7.44 -0.55 -5.51
N TYR A 96 6.42 0.31 -5.53
CA TYR A 96 6.60 1.71 -5.92
C TYR A 96 7.52 2.46 -4.95
N LEU A 97 7.39 2.19 -3.65
CA LEU A 97 8.26 2.80 -2.63
C LEU A 97 9.73 2.37 -2.81
N ASN A 98 9.96 1.10 -3.17
CA ASN A 98 11.30 0.58 -3.44
C ASN A 98 11.92 1.22 -4.70
N LYS A 99 11.14 1.36 -5.77
CA LYS A 99 11.56 1.99 -7.02
C LYS A 99 11.82 3.49 -6.85
N PHE A 100 10.95 4.20 -6.14
CA PHE A 100 11.18 5.60 -5.76
C PHE A 100 12.53 5.74 -5.06
N SER A 101 12.76 4.97 -4.01
CA SER A 101 14.00 5.05 -3.23
C SER A 101 15.25 4.77 -4.08
N SER A 102 15.24 3.68 -4.84
CA SER A 102 16.40 3.24 -5.61
C SER A 102 16.73 4.22 -6.73
N ASN A 103 15.71 4.70 -7.44
CA ASN A 103 15.87 5.65 -8.54
C ASN A 103 16.26 7.04 -8.02
N LEU A 104 15.70 7.50 -6.90
CA LEU A 104 16.04 8.79 -6.30
C LEU A 104 17.51 8.83 -5.89
N LYS A 105 18.03 7.77 -5.26
CA LYS A 105 19.46 7.68 -4.90
C LYS A 105 20.36 7.76 -6.13
N LEU A 106 20.00 7.06 -7.21
CA LEU A 106 20.76 7.05 -8.47
C LEU A 106 20.73 8.43 -9.15
N ALA A 107 19.54 9.05 -9.22
CA ALA A 107 19.34 10.38 -9.81
C ALA A 107 20.18 11.45 -9.09
N LEU A 108 20.16 11.45 -7.75
CA LEU A 108 20.95 12.40 -6.95
C LEU A 108 22.46 12.16 -7.05
N LYS A 109 22.89 10.90 -7.22
CA LYS A 109 24.31 10.56 -7.42
C LYS A 109 24.80 11.02 -8.79
N ASN A 110 24.00 10.79 -9.83
CA ASN A 110 24.37 11.08 -11.21
C ASN A 110 24.03 12.52 -11.64
N LYS A 111 23.36 13.30 -10.77
CA LYS A 111 22.86 14.65 -11.07
C LYS A 111 21.94 14.66 -12.30
N ASP A 112 21.09 13.65 -12.40
CA ASP A 112 20.20 13.41 -13.54
C ASP A 112 18.76 13.84 -13.21
N SER A 113 18.33 14.96 -13.78
CA SER A 113 16.99 15.53 -13.59
C SER A 113 15.87 14.67 -14.18
N ALA A 114 16.12 13.93 -15.26
CA ALA A 114 15.12 13.04 -15.86
C ALA A 114 14.89 11.81 -14.97
N ALA A 115 15.97 11.21 -14.46
CA ALA A 115 15.89 10.13 -13.48
C ALA A 115 15.23 10.60 -12.17
N LEU A 116 15.46 11.85 -11.76
CA LEU A 116 14.82 12.45 -10.59
C LEU A 116 13.30 12.52 -10.78
N ALA A 117 12.83 13.05 -11.92
CA ALA A 117 11.42 13.10 -12.26
C ALA A 117 10.79 11.70 -12.28
N GLY A 118 11.48 10.72 -12.89
CA GLY A 118 11.05 9.33 -12.89
C GLY A 118 10.94 8.72 -11.48
N SER A 119 11.81 9.11 -10.54
CA SER A 119 11.68 8.68 -9.15
C SER A 119 10.39 9.22 -8.50
N PHE A 120 10.07 10.50 -8.73
CA PHE A 120 8.84 11.11 -8.21
C PHE A 120 7.57 10.54 -8.86
N GLU A 121 7.65 10.04 -10.08
CA GLU A 121 6.54 9.32 -10.70
C GLU A 121 6.16 8.04 -9.94
N TYR A 122 7.16 7.30 -9.44
CA TYR A 122 6.91 6.16 -8.55
C TYR A 122 6.31 6.60 -7.21
N LEU A 123 6.80 7.70 -6.63
CA LEU A 123 6.25 8.24 -5.39
C LEU A 123 4.79 8.68 -5.56
N LYS A 124 4.48 9.34 -6.67
CA LYS A 124 3.11 9.71 -7.06
C LYS A 124 2.22 8.48 -7.20
N SER A 125 2.72 7.44 -7.86
CA SER A 125 1.99 6.18 -8.05
C SER A 125 1.73 5.48 -6.71
N HIS A 126 2.69 5.50 -5.79
CA HIS A 126 2.52 5.02 -4.42
C HIS A 126 1.37 5.74 -3.71
N TYR A 127 1.39 7.09 -3.64
CA TYR A 127 0.34 7.84 -2.95
C TYR A 127 -1.03 7.74 -3.63
N LYS A 128 -1.08 7.67 -4.97
CA LYS A 128 -2.33 7.39 -5.69
C LYS A 128 -2.92 6.04 -5.28
N PHE A 129 -2.09 5.00 -5.24
CA PHE A 129 -2.54 3.67 -4.84
C PHE A 129 -3.06 3.66 -3.40
N ILE A 130 -2.30 4.25 -2.45
CA ILE A 130 -2.73 4.35 -1.04
C ILE A 130 -4.03 5.15 -0.91
N GLY A 131 -4.19 6.24 -1.65
CA GLY A 131 -5.41 7.03 -1.66
C GLY A 131 -6.63 6.26 -2.18
N ILE A 132 -6.48 5.52 -3.28
CA ILE A 132 -7.54 4.64 -3.80
C ILE A 132 -7.91 3.57 -2.79
N MET A 133 -6.92 2.92 -2.18
CA MET A 133 -7.13 1.91 -1.15
C MET A 133 -7.87 2.46 0.08
N ALA A 134 -7.53 3.68 0.49
CA ALA A 134 -8.22 4.36 1.58
C ALA A 134 -9.70 4.61 1.26
N ILE A 135 -10.00 5.10 0.05
CA ILE A 135 -11.38 5.31 -0.41
C ILE A 135 -12.16 3.99 -0.40
N VAL A 136 -11.61 2.93 -0.98
CA VAL A 136 -12.24 1.60 -1.00
C VAL A 136 -12.53 1.10 0.41
N THR A 137 -11.57 1.23 1.33
CA THR A 137 -11.73 0.83 2.73
C THR A 137 -12.83 1.62 3.43
N LEU A 138 -12.86 2.95 3.23
CA LEU A 138 -13.90 3.81 3.80
C LEU A 138 -15.29 3.49 3.23
N SER A 139 -15.39 3.14 1.95
CA SER A 139 -16.65 2.69 1.34
C SER A 139 -17.16 1.41 1.99
N PHE A 140 -16.29 0.42 2.24
CA PHE A 140 -16.68 -0.79 2.98
C PHE A 140 -17.14 -0.45 4.40
N TYR A 141 -16.43 0.42 5.13
CA TYR A 141 -16.87 0.83 6.48
C TYR A 141 -18.25 1.50 6.47
N ALA A 142 -18.52 2.38 5.50
CA ALA A 142 -19.84 2.99 5.36
C ALA A 142 -20.94 1.94 5.12
N LEU A 143 -20.69 0.98 4.22
CA LEU A 143 -21.63 -0.12 3.95
C LEU A 143 -21.87 -0.99 5.19
N PHE A 144 -20.82 -1.32 5.94
CA PHE A 144 -20.94 -2.08 7.19
C PHE A 144 -21.77 -1.33 8.24
N ILE A 145 -21.56 -0.03 8.40
CA ILE A 145 -22.33 0.80 9.35
C ILE A 145 -23.81 0.85 8.94
N ILE A 146 -24.10 1.11 7.67
CA ILE A 146 -25.49 1.16 7.16
C ILE A 146 -26.15 -0.21 7.35
N GLY A 147 -25.47 -1.30 6.97
CA GLY A 147 -25.99 -2.65 7.15
C GLY A 147 -26.27 -2.97 8.62
N ALA A 148 -25.37 -2.62 9.53
CA ALA A 148 -25.55 -2.81 10.96
C ALA A 148 -26.76 -2.03 11.50
N ILE A 149 -26.96 -0.78 11.06
CA ILE A 149 -28.13 0.03 11.43
C ILE A 149 -29.42 -0.62 10.93
N VAL A 150 -29.46 -1.07 9.67
CA VAL A 150 -30.64 -1.73 9.10
C VAL A 150 -31.01 -2.99 9.89
N VAL A 151 -30.02 -3.83 10.21
CA VAL A 151 -30.23 -5.04 11.01
C VAL A 151 -30.72 -4.70 12.42
N ALA A 152 -30.13 -3.70 13.08
CA ALA A 152 -30.51 -3.27 14.41
C ALA A 152 -31.96 -2.74 14.45
N VAL A 153 -32.34 -1.91 13.48
CA VAL A 153 -33.70 -1.38 13.35
C VAL A 153 -34.70 -2.50 13.07
N ALA A 154 -34.40 -3.41 12.16
CA ALA A 154 -35.26 -4.55 11.86
C ALA A 154 -35.47 -5.45 13.10
N ALA A 155 -34.41 -5.71 13.86
CA ALA A 155 -34.50 -6.48 15.11
C ALA A 155 -35.37 -5.78 16.16
N ALA A 156 -35.28 -4.45 16.28
CA ALA A 156 -36.08 -3.67 17.23
C ALA A 156 -37.60 -3.72 16.93
N PHE A 157 -38.00 -3.91 15.68
CA PHE A 157 -39.41 -4.08 15.29
C PHE A 157 -39.91 -5.53 15.31
N SER A 158 -39.01 -6.50 15.56
CA SER A 158 -39.36 -7.93 15.65
C SER A 158 -39.66 -8.40 17.07
N HIS A 159 -39.59 -7.50 18.06
CA HIS A 159 -40.00 -7.67 19.46
C HIS A 159 -41.20 -6.78 19.76
#